data_AF-A0A9N9EMI3-F1
#
_entry.id   AF-A0A9N9EMI3-F1
#
_cell.length_a   1.000
_cell.length_b   1.000
_cell.length_c   1.000
_cell.angle_alpha   90.00
_cell.angle_beta   90.00
_cell.angle_gamma   90.00
#
_symmetry.space_group_name_H-M   'P 1'
#
loop_
_entity.id
_entity.type
_entity.pdbx_description
1 polymer ?
#
loop_
_entity_poly.entity_id
_entity_poly.type
_entity_poly.pdbx_seq_one_letter_code
_entity_poly.pdbx_strand_id
1 'polypeptide(L)'
;HMRLEEIGRKLRTGDYIPPERERSVSPEPIYDSQGKRVNTREYRYRKKLEDERHRLIEEAVKRNPDFKPPADYKRPTKVQDKVYIPAKEFPE
;
A
#
# COMPACT_ATOMS: atom_id res chain seq x y z
N HIS A 1 -5.97 3.85 -19.07
CA HIS A 1 -4.68 4.19 -18.44
C HIS A 1 -4.60 5.57 -17.80
N MET A 2 -5.49 6.53 -18.13
CA MET A 2 -5.49 7.91 -17.59
C MET A 2 -5.42 8.01 -16.05
N ARG A 3 -6.14 7.14 -15.32
CA ARG A 3 -6.13 7.14 -13.85
C ARG A 3 -4.79 6.71 -13.25
N LEU A 4 -4.11 5.76 -13.89
CA LEU A 4 -2.82 5.25 -13.41
C LEU A 4 -1.73 6.34 -13.48
N GLU A 5 -1.73 7.10 -14.57
CA GLU A 5 -0.82 8.22 -14.79
C GLU A 5 -1.11 9.38 -13.85
N GLU A 6 -2.39 9.69 -13.59
CA GLU A 6 -2.80 10.71 -12.62
C GLU A 6 -2.28 10.39 -11.21
N ILE A 7 -2.45 9.14 -10.77
CA ILE A 7 -1.94 8.67 -9.48
C ILE A 7 -0.41 8.73 -9.45
N GLY A 8 0.25 8.28 -10.52
CA GLY A 8 1.70 8.38 -10.65
C GLY A 8 2.21 9.82 -10.55
N ARG A 9 1.50 10.79 -11.16
CA ARG A 9 1.82 12.21 -11.05
C ARG A 9 1.67 12.69 -9.60
N LYS A 10 0.54 12.40 -8.94
CA LYS A 10 0.27 12.81 -7.54
C LYS A 10 1.29 12.24 -6.56
N LEU A 11 1.70 10.98 -6.75
CA LEU A 11 2.73 10.34 -5.94
C LEU A 11 4.12 10.95 -6.15
N ARG A 12 4.43 11.41 -7.37
CA ARG A 12 5.72 12.04 -7.72
C ARG A 12 5.81 13.50 -7.24
N THR A 13 4.73 14.26 -7.38
CA THR A 13 4.68 15.67 -6.95
C THR A 13 4.48 15.82 -5.45
N GLY A 14 4.06 14.75 -4.75
CA GLY A 14 3.71 14.82 -3.33
C GLY A 14 2.35 15.46 -3.06
N ASP A 15 1.60 15.80 -4.12
CA ASP A 15 0.29 16.46 -4.05
C ASP A 15 -0.83 15.43 -3.91
N TYR A 16 -0.81 14.70 -2.80
CA TYR A 16 -1.79 13.65 -2.49
C TYR A 16 -2.55 13.89 -1.19
N ILE A 17 -2.26 14.98 -0.49
CA ILE A 17 -2.90 15.34 0.78
C ILE A 17 -3.97 16.40 0.49
N PRO A 18 -5.27 16.10 0.68
CA PRO A 18 -6.33 17.08 0.49
C PRO A 18 -6.17 18.31 1.40
N PRO A 19 -6.75 19.46 1.03
CA PRO A 19 -6.78 20.66 1.87
C PRO A 19 -7.51 20.40 3.19
N GLU A 20 -7.12 21.11 4.26
CA GLU A 20 -7.59 20.93 5.66
C GLU A 20 -9.11 20.78 5.78
N ARG A 21 -9.85 21.59 5.02
CA ARG A 21 -11.31 21.73 5.08
C ARG A 21 -12.08 20.50 4.59
N GLU A 22 -11.46 19.67 3.77
CA GLU A 22 -12.08 18.47 3.17
C GLU A 22 -11.59 17.18 3.83
N ARG A 23 -10.80 17.29 4.91
CA ARG A 23 -10.23 16.12 5.59
C ARG A 23 -11.25 15.49 6.52
N SER A 24 -11.36 14.17 6.44
CA SER A 24 -12.01 13.38 7.50
C SER A 24 -11.15 13.38 8.76
N VAL A 25 -11.80 13.17 9.91
CA VAL A 25 -11.12 12.98 11.20
C VAL A 25 -10.08 11.85 11.06
N SER A 26 -8.88 12.07 11.62
CA SER A 26 -7.81 11.08 11.54
C SER A 26 -8.09 9.92 12.49
N PRO A 27 -7.79 8.67 12.10
CA PRO A 27 -7.83 7.54 13.02
C PRO A 27 -6.78 7.68 14.14
N GLU A 28 -6.95 6.90 15.20
CA GLU A 28 -6.04 6.84 16.35
C GLU A 28 -4.60 6.47 15.93
N PRO A 29 -3.57 7.01 16.61
CA PRO A 29 -2.18 6.75 16.27
C PRO A 29 -1.80 5.28 16.52
N ILE A 30 -1.17 4.66 15.52
CA ILE A 30 -0.60 3.31 15.62
C ILE A 30 0.91 3.46 15.69
N TYR A 31 1.53 2.73 16.61
CA TYR A 31 2.98 2.73 16.82
C TYR A 31 3.58 1.36 16.47
N ASP A 32 4.83 1.37 16.00
CA ASP A 32 5.62 0.14 15.84
C ASP A 32 6.23 -0.33 17.17
N SER A 33 6.96 -1.45 17.14
CA SER A 33 7.65 -2.03 18.30
C SER A 33 8.78 -1.14 18.85
N GLN A 34 9.15 -0.06 18.15
CA GLN A 34 10.13 0.93 18.59
C GLN A 34 9.44 2.21 19.10
N GLY A 35 8.11 2.22 19.19
CA GLY A 35 7.34 3.38 19.64
C GLY A 35 7.24 4.51 18.61
N LYS A 36 7.59 4.26 17.33
CA LYS A 36 7.45 5.25 16.26
C LYS A 36 6.07 5.15 15.62
N ARG A 37 5.42 6.30 15.43
CA ARG A 37 4.09 6.36 14.79
C ARG A 37 4.19 5.91 13.33
N VAL A 38 3.43 4.88 12.97
CA VAL A 38 3.42 4.31 11.60
C VAL A 38 2.31 4.88 10.72
N ASN A 39 1.20 5.35 11.31
CA ASN A 39 0.03 5.81 10.55
C ASN A 39 -0.05 7.33 10.45
N THR A 40 1.06 7.97 10.10
CA THR A 40 1.06 9.41 9.82
C THR A 40 0.10 9.74 8.68
N ARG A 41 -0.37 10.99 8.63
CA ARG A 41 -1.30 11.47 7.61
C ARG A 41 -0.74 11.21 6.20
N GLU A 42 0.53 11.55 6.03
CA GLU A 42 1.29 11.40 4.80
C GLU A 42 1.30 9.93 4.37
N TYR A 43 1.58 9.02 5.30
CA TYR A 43 1.56 7.59 5.02
C TYR A 43 0.15 7.10 4.66
N ARG A 44 -0.90 7.55 5.34
CA ARG A 44 -2.29 7.13 5.04
C ARG A 44 -2.72 7.51 3.63
N TYR A 45 -2.53 8.76 3.23
CA TYR A 45 -2.95 9.20 1.90
C TYR A 45 -2.07 8.62 0.79
N ARG A 46 -0.76 8.52 1.03
CA ARG A 46 0.15 7.85 0.11
C ARG A 46 -0.22 6.39 -0.09
N LYS A 47 -0.43 5.65 1.01
CA LYS A 47 -0.81 4.24 0.97
C LYS A 47 -2.14 4.04 0.23
N LYS A 48 -3.13 4.90 0.46
CA LYS A 48 -4.43 4.84 -0.25
C LYS A 48 -4.25 4.94 -1.77
N LEU A 49 -3.41 5.85 -2.25
CA LEU A 49 -3.12 5.99 -3.68
C LEU A 49 -2.27 4.83 -4.22
N GLU A 50 -1.32 4.32 -3.43
CA GLU A 50 -0.52 3.15 -3.80
C GLU A 50 -1.39 1.89 -3.91
N ASP A 51 -2.35 1.69 -2.99
CA ASP A 51 -3.33 0.59 -3.01
C ASP A 51 -4.28 0.71 -4.22
N GLU A 52 -4.76 1.92 -4.52
CA GLU A 52 -5.56 2.18 -5.74
C GLU A 52 -4.76 1.90 -7.01
N ARG A 53 -3.51 2.35 -7.08
CA ARG A 53 -2.59 2.07 -8.19
C ARG A 53 -2.35 0.57 -8.35
N HIS A 54 -2.16 -0.14 -7.23
CA HIS A 54 -1.96 -1.59 -7.22
C HIS A 54 -3.15 -2.33 -7.82
N ARG A 55 -4.37 -2.01 -7.38
CA ARG A 55 -5.61 -2.61 -7.89
C ARG A 55 -5.76 -2.41 -9.39
N LEU A 56 -5.51 -1.19 -9.88
CA LEU A 56 -5.60 -0.87 -11.31
C LEU A 56 -4.55 -1.64 -12.15
N ILE A 57 -3.34 -1.80 -11.61
CA ILE A 57 -2.30 -2.62 -12.27
C ILE A 57 -2.71 -4.08 -12.30
N GLU A 58 -3.25 -4.62 -11.21
CA GLU A 58 -3.70 -6.01 -11.16
C GLU A 58 -4.83 -6.28 -12.16
N GLU A 59 -5.81 -5.39 -12.26
CA GLU A 59 -6.87 -5.45 -13.26
C GLU A 59 -6.33 -5.34 -14.69
N ALA A 60 -5.34 -4.46 -14.92
CA ALA A 60 -4.70 -4.29 -16.22
C ALA A 60 -3.88 -5.53 -16.64
N VAL A 61 -3.13 -6.13 -15.72
CA VAL A 61 -2.38 -7.38 -15.96
C VAL A 61 -3.33 -8.54 -16.24
N LYS A 62 -4.45 -8.64 -15.50
CA LYS A 62 -5.46 -9.67 -15.75
C LYS A 62 -6.11 -9.54 -17.13
N ARG A 63 -6.38 -8.31 -17.58
CA ARG A 63 -7.00 -8.03 -18.87
C ARG A 63 -6.02 -8.16 -20.04
N ASN A 64 -4.76 -7.75 -19.84
CA ASN A 64 -3.74 -7.80 -20.87
C ASN A 64 -2.44 -8.40 -20.30
N PRO A 65 -2.08 -9.63 -20.68
CA PRO A 65 -0.84 -10.29 -20.25
C PRO A 65 0.44 -9.54 -20.64
N ASP A 66 0.41 -8.72 -21.70
CA ASP A 66 1.57 -7.93 -22.15
C ASP A 66 1.72 -6.60 -21.40
N PHE A 67 0.81 -6.29 -20.47
CA PHE A 67 0.84 -5.04 -19.72
C PHE A 67 2.05 -5.02 -18.78
N LYS A 68 2.99 -4.10 -19.05
CA LYS A 68 4.16 -3.85 -18.21
C LYS A 68 3.82 -2.81 -17.13
N PRO A 69 3.92 -3.16 -15.83
CA PRO A 69 3.72 -2.20 -14.76
C PRO A 69 4.71 -1.02 -14.83
N PRO A 70 4.34 0.17 -14.30
CA PRO A 70 5.25 1.32 -14.23
C PRO A 70 6.55 1.01 -13.47
N ALA A 71 7.67 1.63 -13.85
CA ALA A 71 8.99 1.36 -13.23
C ALA A 71 9.07 1.70 -11.73
N ASP A 72 8.26 2.66 -11.28
CA ASP A 72 8.14 3.09 -9.88
C ASP A 72 7.11 2.28 -9.08
N TYR A 73 6.50 1.27 -9.70
CA TYR A 73 5.59 0.35 -9.04
C TYR A 73 6.34 -0.77 -8.32
N LYS A 74 6.31 -0.72 -6.98
CA LYS A 74 6.68 -1.82 -6.12
C LYS A 74 5.44 -2.64 -5.81
N ARG A 75 5.42 -3.89 -6.28
CA ARG A 75 4.37 -4.86 -5.90
C ARG A 75 4.34 -4.95 -4.37
N PRO A 76 3.19 -4.73 -3.71
CA PRO A 76 3.09 -4.91 -2.28
C PRO A 76 3.33 -6.39 -1.94
N THR A 77 4.51 -6.73 -1.45
CA THR A 77 4.81 -8.03 -0.85
C THR A 77 4.36 -7.99 0.59
N LYS A 78 3.14 -8.43 0.91
CA LYS A 78 2.73 -8.68 2.29
C LYS A 78 1.77 -9.86 2.38
N VAL A 79 2.23 -10.97 2.93
CA VAL A 79 1.98 -11.38 4.33
C VAL A 79 3.08 -12.39 4.69
N GLN A 80 3.80 -12.16 5.80
CA GLN A 80 4.51 -13.26 6.43
C GLN A 80 3.46 -14.01 7.25
N ASP A 81 2.78 -14.98 6.64
CA ASP A 81 2.04 -15.96 7.41
C ASP A 81 3.06 -16.68 8.29
N LYS A 82 2.94 -16.50 9.61
CA LYS A 82 3.74 -17.25 10.58
C LYS A 82 3.39 -18.73 10.39
N VAL A 83 4.27 -19.49 9.74
CA VAL A 83 4.16 -20.95 9.67
C VAL A 83 4.51 -21.49 11.04
N TYR A 84 3.51 -21.96 11.78
CA TYR A 84 3.73 -22.66 13.05
C TYR A 84 4.12 -24.10 12.75
N ILE A 85 5.37 -24.49 13.08
CA ILE A 85 5.82 -25.88 12.98
C ILE A 85 5.38 -26.61 14.26
N PRO A 86 4.48 -27.61 14.21
CA PRO A 86 4.06 -28.35 15.40
C PRO A 86 5.22 -29.20 15.93
N ALA A 87 5.87 -28.78 17.00
CA ALA A 87 6.99 -29.50 17.63
C ALA A 87 6.53 -30.60 18.61
N LYS A 88 5.43 -31.32 18.33
CA LYS A 88 4.83 -32.23 19.33
C LYS A 88 4.25 -33.55 18.81
N GLU A 89 4.92 -34.16 17.83
CA GLU A 89 4.59 -35.53 17.40
C GLU A 89 5.73 -36.55 17.55
N PHE A 90 6.86 -36.18 18.16
CA PHE A 90 7.88 -37.15 18.61
C PHE A 90 8.45 -36.75 19.96
N PRO A 91 7.84 -37.17 21.08
CA PRO A 91 8.60 -37.33 22.32
C PRO A 91 9.56 -38.51 22.13
N GLU A 92 10.86 -38.30 22.29
CA GLU A 92 11.75 -39.39 22.74
C GLU A 92 11.31 -39.87 24.13
#